data_AF-A0A1B6K8K2-F1
#
_entry.id   AF-A0A1B6K8K2-F1
#
_cell.length_a   1.000
_cell.length_b   1.000
_cell.length_c   1.000
_cell.angle_alpha   90.00
_cell.angle_beta   90.00
_cell.angle_gamma   90.00
#
_symmetry.space_group_name_H-M   'P 1'
#
loop_
_entity.id
_entity.type
_entity.pdbx_description
1 polymer ?
#
loop_
_entity_poly.entity_id
_entity_poly.type
_entity_poly.pdbx_seq_one_letter_code
_entity_poly.pdbx_strand_id
1 'polypeptide(L)'
;TAFGVAKMFDSLPPASSPVYEWPEDLLKPDQIYLINTGISLPPVPLHPYRPMRVHTFKDKLLEATSRFKNPSVTEINTTSDYDDIVRVTLNLMNRHFNTSFQVKR
;
A
#
# COMPACT_ATOMS: atom_id res chain seq x y z
N THR A 1 9.73 -4.09 -6.34
CA THR A 1 8.40 -3.57 -5.94
C THR A 1 8.14 -3.88 -4.47
N ALA A 2 7.33 -3.07 -3.77
CA ALA A 2 7.05 -3.24 -2.32
C ALA A 2 6.51 -4.64 -1.96
N PHE A 3 5.69 -5.24 -2.84
CA PHE A 3 5.23 -6.62 -2.70
C PHE A 3 6.37 -7.64 -2.66
N GLY A 4 7.35 -7.50 -3.56
CA GLY A 4 8.54 -8.34 -3.58
C GLY A 4 9.34 -8.21 -2.28
N VAL A 5 9.51 -6.98 -1.78
CA VAL A 5 10.22 -6.73 -0.51
C VAL A 5 9.49 -7.39 0.67
N ALA A 6 8.17 -7.22 0.78
CA ALA A 6 7.39 -7.82 1.85
C ALA A 6 7.35 -9.37 1.78
N LYS A 7 7.50 -9.95 0.59
CA LYS A 7 7.48 -11.40 0.36
C LYS A 7 8.85 -12.06 0.53
N MET A 8 9.93 -11.40 0.10
CA MET A 8 11.27 -11.99 0.03
C MET A 8 12.04 -11.89 1.34
N PHE A 9 11.76 -10.87 2.16
CA PHE A 9 12.51 -10.63 3.38
C PHE A 9 11.71 -11.04 4.62
N ASP A 10 12.32 -11.87 5.48
CA ASP A 10 11.77 -12.23 6.78
C ASP A 10 11.64 -11.00 7.71
N SER A 11 12.59 -10.08 7.60
CA SER A 11 12.57 -8.76 8.25
C SER A 11 12.79 -7.67 7.21
N LEU A 12 11.97 -6.61 7.24
CA LEU A 12 12.06 -5.54 6.24
C LEU A 12 13.45 -4.85 6.27
N PRO A 13 14.10 -4.66 5.11
CA PRO A 13 15.35 -3.93 5.00
C PRO A 13 15.28 -2.51 5.59
N PRO A 14 16.39 -1.89 6.02
CA PRO A 14 16.38 -0.52 6.55
C PRO A 14 15.74 0.47 5.56
N ALA A 15 15.02 1.49 6.04
CA ALA A 15 14.33 2.47 5.18
C ALA A 15 15.26 3.32 4.29
N SER A 16 16.57 3.27 4.52
CA SER A 16 17.61 3.85 3.67
C SER A 16 18.08 2.92 2.55
N SER A 17 17.57 1.68 2.49
CA SER A 17 17.99 0.70 1.51
C SER A 17 17.50 1.07 0.10
N PRO A 18 18.34 0.92 -0.95
CA PRO A 18 17.97 1.24 -2.32
C PRO A 18 16.84 0.36 -2.88
N VAL A 19 16.49 -0.74 -2.19
CA VAL A 19 15.35 -1.61 -2.55
C VAL A 19 14.01 -0.88 -2.52
N TYR A 20 13.94 0.26 -1.85
CA TYR A 20 12.76 1.12 -1.74
C TYR A 20 12.74 2.25 -2.77
N GLU A 21 13.74 2.33 -3.65
CA GLU A 21 13.79 3.28 -4.74
C GLU A 21 13.17 2.69 -6.00
N TRP A 22 12.59 3.56 -6.83
CA TRP A 22 12.07 3.13 -8.13
C TRP A 22 13.25 2.78 -9.07
N PRO A 23 13.21 1.62 -9.76
CA PRO A 23 14.28 1.23 -10.66
C PRO A 23 14.47 2.23 -11.81
N GLU A 24 15.72 2.57 -12.14
CA GLU A 24 16.05 3.56 -13.19
C GLU A 24 15.69 3.07 -14.61
N ASP A 25 15.64 1.76 -14.81
CA ASP A 25 15.31 1.10 -16.07
C ASP A 25 13.80 1.02 -16.33
N LEU A 26 12.96 1.40 -15.36
CA LEU A 26 11.50 1.35 -15.48
C LEU A 26 10.89 2.74 -15.53
N LEU A 27 9.90 2.92 -16.40
CA LEU A 27 9.08 4.12 -16.42
C LEU A 27 8.44 4.34 -15.04
N LYS A 28 8.71 5.51 -14.48
CA LYS A 28 8.17 5.93 -13.19
C LYS A 28 6.72 6.40 -13.36
N PRO A 29 5.77 5.88 -12.59
CA PRO A 29 4.40 6.37 -12.62
C PRO A 29 4.29 7.75 -11.94
N ASP A 30 3.36 8.57 -12.40
CA ASP A 30 3.08 9.87 -11.79
C ASP A 30 2.43 9.72 -10.41
N GLN A 31 1.58 8.71 -10.24
CA GLN A 31 0.83 8.42 -9.02
C GLN A 31 0.75 6.91 -8.78
N ILE A 32 0.86 6.49 -7.52
CA ILE A 32 0.61 5.11 -7.08
C ILE A 32 -0.46 5.14 -6.00
N TYR A 33 -1.49 4.30 -6.15
CA TYR A 33 -2.53 4.12 -5.14
C TYR A 33 -2.46 2.71 -4.56
N LEU A 34 -2.45 2.61 -3.22
CA LEU A 34 -2.56 1.33 -2.51
C LEU A 34 -3.98 1.18 -1.97
N ILE A 35 -4.75 0.26 -2.52
CA ILE A 35 -6.09 -0.06 -2.02
C ILE A 35 -5.94 -0.97 -0.80
N ASN A 36 -6.20 -0.41 0.39
CA ASN A 36 -6.19 -1.16 1.64
C ASN A 36 -7.62 -1.43 2.08
N THR A 37 -8.15 -2.59 1.70
CA THR A 37 -9.44 -3.08 2.17
C THR A 37 -9.28 -3.94 3.43
N GLY A 38 -10.08 -3.64 4.44
CA GLY A 38 -10.24 -4.47 5.63
C GLY A 38 -9.59 -3.94 6.89
N ILE A 39 -10.23 -4.26 8.02
CA ILE A 39 -9.80 -3.91 9.37
C ILE A 39 -8.48 -4.65 9.64
N SER A 40 -7.40 -3.91 9.92
CA SER A 40 -6.23 -4.54 10.55
C SER A 40 -6.69 -5.04 11.91
N LEU A 41 -6.84 -6.36 12.05
CA LEU A 41 -7.25 -6.93 13.32
C LEU A 41 -6.19 -6.54 14.35
N PRO A 42 -6.57 -5.98 15.51
CA PRO A 42 -5.59 -5.74 16.57
C PRO A 42 -4.85 -7.04 16.86
N PRO A 43 -3.55 -7.00 17.19
CA PRO A 43 -2.78 -8.20 17.49
C PRO A 43 -3.41 -8.90 18.70
N VAL A 44 -4.30 -9.87 18.46
CA VAL A 44 -4.92 -10.66 19.51
C VAL A 44 -3.86 -11.67 19.98
N PRO A 45 -3.54 -11.73 21.28
CA PRO A 45 -2.73 -12.83 21.81
C PRO A 45 -3.52 -14.12 21.61
N LEU A 46 -3.05 -14.97 20.70
CA LEU A 46 -3.70 -16.27 20.42
C LEU A 46 -3.57 -17.23 21.63
N HIS A 47 -2.61 -16.99 22.54
CA HIS A 47 -2.46 -17.70 23.82
C HIS A 47 -1.42 -17.02 24.72
N PRO A 48 -1.44 -17.22 26.06
CA PRO A 48 -0.47 -16.63 27.01
C PRO A 48 1.00 -17.00 26.74
N TYR A 49 1.24 -18.08 25.99
CA TYR A 49 2.58 -18.64 25.71
C TYR A 49 2.96 -18.62 24.23
N ARG A 50 2.14 -18.01 23.35
CA ARG A 50 2.51 -17.84 21.94
C ARG A 50 3.05 -16.43 21.73
N PRO A 51 4.16 -16.26 20.99
CA PRO A 51 4.61 -14.93 20.61
C PRO A 51 3.47 -14.21 19.87
N MET A 52 3.30 -12.94 20.22
CA MET A 52 2.39 -11.99 19.56
C MET A 52 2.56 -12.11 18.05
N ARG A 53 1.46 -12.16 17.27
CA ARG A 53 1.53 -12.33 15.81
C ARG A 53 2.58 -11.36 15.24
N VAL A 54 3.69 -11.90 14.78
CA VAL A 54 4.74 -11.15 14.12
C VAL A 54 4.15 -10.74 12.78
N HIS A 55 3.81 -9.46 12.65
CA HIS A 55 3.29 -8.76 11.46
C HIS A 55 2.67 -9.65 10.39
N THR A 56 1.35 -9.56 10.21
CA THR A 56 0.72 -10.21 9.06
C THR A 56 1.39 -9.71 7.78
N PHE A 57 1.45 -10.52 6.73
CA PHE A 57 2.03 -10.11 5.44
C PHE A 57 1.50 -8.74 4.98
N LYS A 58 0.24 -8.43 5.32
CA LYS A 58 -0.39 -7.12 5.13
C LYS A 58 0.38 -5.99 5.84
N ASP A 59 0.71 -6.14 7.11
CA ASP A 59 1.47 -5.14 7.88
C ASP A 59 2.86 -4.93 7.27
N LYS A 60 3.54 -6.03 6.88
CA LYS A 60 4.84 -5.95 6.19
C LYS A 60 4.72 -5.23 4.84
N LEU A 61 3.64 -5.49 4.10
CA LEU A 61 3.38 -4.84 2.82
C LEU A 61 3.10 -3.36 2.99
N LEU A 62 2.26 -2.97 3.96
CA LEU A 62 1.96 -1.57 4.28
C LEU A 62 3.24 -0.81 4.65
N GLU A 63 4.05 -1.39 5.52
CA GLU A 63 5.31 -0.79 5.94
C GLU A 63 6.36 -0.73 4.81
N ALA A 64 6.48 -1.79 4.00
CA ALA A 64 7.36 -1.76 2.83
C ALA A 64 6.92 -0.70 1.80
N THR A 65 5.61 -0.50 1.67
CA THR A 65 5.04 0.47 0.75
C THR A 65 5.21 1.90 1.27
N SER A 66 5.08 2.13 2.58
CA SER A 66 5.30 3.45 3.19
C SER A 66 6.77 3.88 3.14
N ARG A 67 7.70 2.92 3.14
CA ARG A 67 9.15 3.17 2.96
C ARG A 67 9.53 3.48 1.52
N PHE A 68 8.67 3.18 0.54
CA PHE A 68 8.96 3.38 -0.88
C PHE A 68 9.04 4.88 -1.21
N LYS A 69 10.12 5.29 -1.87
CA LYS A 69 10.38 6.69 -2.22
C LYS A 69 10.33 6.85 -3.73
N ASN A 70 9.75 7.97 -4.17
CA ASN A 70 9.85 8.45 -5.55
C ASN A 70 9.42 7.41 -6.61
N PRO A 71 8.11 7.14 -6.78
CA PRO A 71 6.99 8.01 -6.40
C PRO A 71 6.37 7.65 -5.05
N SER A 72 5.79 8.65 -4.39
CA SER A 72 5.05 8.44 -3.14
C SER A 72 3.78 7.64 -3.38
N VAL A 73 3.47 6.73 -2.47
CA VAL A 73 2.25 5.92 -2.54
C VAL A 73 1.13 6.55 -1.72
N THR A 74 -0.02 6.74 -2.32
CA THR A 74 -1.24 7.21 -1.65
C THR A 74 -2.07 6.00 -1.22
N GLU A 75 -2.23 5.81 0.09
CA GLU A 75 -3.09 4.75 0.62
C GLU A 75 -4.57 5.16 0.54
N ILE A 76 -5.39 4.29 -0.05
CA ILE A 76 -6.85 4.38 -0.05
C ILE A 76 -7.36 3.36 0.97
N ASN A 77 -7.64 3.85 2.18
CA ASN A 77 -8.24 3.05 3.24
C ASN A 77 -9.77 3.20 3.16
N THR A 78 -10.46 2.11 2.80
CA THR A 78 -11.91 2.12 2.60
C THR A 78 -12.53 0.79 3.00
N THR A 79 -13.84 0.81 3.22
CA THR A 79 -14.67 -0.40 3.25
C THR A 79 -14.46 -1.17 1.95
N SER A 80 -14.65 -2.50 1.96
CA SER A 80 -14.50 -3.37 0.77
C SER A 80 -15.56 -3.12 -0.32
N ASP A 81 -16.17 -1.92 -0.35
CA ASP A 81 -17.13 -1.48 -1.36
C ASP A 81 -16.38 -1.01 -2.61
N TYR A 82 -16.65 -1.68 -3.73
CA TYR A 82 -16.00 -1.41 -5.00
C TYR A 82 -16.36 -0.05 -5.59
N ASP A 83 -17.61 0.37 -5.49
CA ASP A 83 -18.08 1.64 -6.04
C ASP A 83 -17.46 2.82 -5.28
N ASP A 84 -17.29 2.66 -3.96
CA ASP A 84 -16.58 3.61 -3.12
C ASP A 84 -15.10 3.72 -3.51
N ILE A 85 -14.41 2.59 -3.71
CA ILE A 85 -13.01 2.56 -4.17
C ILE A 85 -12.86 3.31 -5.50
N VAL A 86 -13.71 2.98 -6.48
CA VAL A 86 -13.66 3.60 -7.82
C VAL A 86 -13.92 5.09 -7.73
N ARG A 87 -14.94 5.51 -6.95
CA ARG A 87 -15.27 6.92 -6.75
C ARG A 87 -14.13 7.70 -6.11
N VAL A 88 -13.50 7.17 -5.06
CA VAL A 88 -12.35 7.81 -4.39
C VAL A 88 -11.17 7.93 -5.34
N THR A 89 -10.84 6.85 -6.07
CA THR A 89 -9.73 6.84 -7.03
C THR A 89 -9.93 7.87 -8.14
N LEU A 90 -11.12 7.94 -8.73
CA LEU A 90 -11.44 8.92 -9.76
C LEU A 90 -11.37 10.37 -9.25
N ASN A 91 -11.82 10.62 -8.02
CA ASN A 91 -11.71 11.94 -7.42
C ASN A 91 -10.25 12.37 -7.23
N LEU A 92 -9.37 11.44 -6.81
CA LEU A 92 -7.93 11.71 -6.68
C LEU A 92 -7.28 11.97 -8.04
N MET A 93 -7.62 11.16 -9.06
CA MET A 93 -7.13 11.36 -10.43
C MET A 93 -7.58 12.69 -11.01
N ASN A 94 -8.87 13.03 -10.90
CA ASN A 94 -9.43 14.27 -11.41
C ASN A 94 -8.77 15.50 -10.78
N ARG A 95 -8.46 15.45 -9.48
CA ARG A 95 -7.69 16.51 -8.80
C ARG A 95 -6.26 16.60 -9.30
N HIS A 96 -5.59 15.46 -9.48
CA HIS A 96 -4.18 15.45 -9.86
C HIS A 96 -3.96 15.92 -11.29
N PHE A 97 -4.79 15.44 -12.23
CA PHE A 97 -4.67 15.75 -13.65
C PHE A 97 -5.53 16.93 -14.10
N ASN A 98 -6.26 17.58 -13.19
CA ASN A 98 -7.22 18.64 -13.49
C ASN A 98 -8.24 18.22 -14.58
N THR A 99 -8.81 17.02 -14.42
CA THR A 99 -9.77 16.41 -15.34
C THR A 99 -11.17 16.27 -14.73
N SER A 100 -12.14 15.83 -15.53
CA SER A 100 -13.54 15.65 -15.11
C SER A 100 -14.11 14.29 -15.56
N PHE A 101 -13.38 13.21 -15.31
CA PHE A 101 -13.84 11.85 -15.60
C PHE A 101 -15.05 11.49 -14.73
N GLN A 102 -16.00 10.76 -15.32
CA GLN A 102 -17.24 10.31 -14.68
C GLN A 102 -17.27 8.79 -14.59
N VAL A 103 -17.88 8.27 -13.51
CA VAL A 103 -18.20 6.84 -13.42
C VAL A 103 -19.34 6.55 -14.39
N LYS A 104 -19.11 5.70 -15.40
CA LYS A 104 -20.21 5.16 -16.21
C LYS A 104 -20.95 4.12 -15.38
N ARG A 105 -22.25 4.32 -15.17
CA ARG A 105 -23.16 3.34 -14.57
C ARG A 105 -23.59 2.30 -15.60
#